data_AF-A0A1B6HQP9-F1
#
_entry.id   AF-A0A1B6HQP9-F1
#
_cell.length_a   1.000
_cell.length_b   1.000
_cell.length_c   1.000
_cell.angle_alpha   90.00
_cell.angle_beta   90.00
_cell.angle_gamma   90.00
#
_symmetry.space_group_name_H-M   'P 1'
#
loop_
_entity.id
_entity.type
_entity.pdbx_description
1 polymer ?
#
loop_
_entity_poly.entity_id
_entity_poly.type
_entity_poly.pdbx_seq_one_letter_code
_entity_poly.pdbx_strand_id
1 'polypeptide(L)'
;QTQLQDLNDKWSSLQQLTQERATQLGSAHEVQRFHRDVDETKDWIQEKDEALNNDDLGKDLRTVQALQRKHEGLERDLAALGDKIRQLDETANRLMQTHPETAEQTYAKQREINEEWTQLTAKANSRKEKLLDSYDLQRYLSDYRDLMSWINSMMGLVSSDELASDVTGAEALLERHQSHRAEIDAHYGLPQEHRTEIDARSGTFQAFELFGHQLLQSGHYASVEIQEKLESMSEARQELEKAWIARRMQLDQCLELQLFYRDCEQAENWMSAREAFLAAEEVDSKGDNVEALIKKHEDFDKAINAHEEKIAALQTLADQLMAAEHYAAKPI
;
A
#
# COMPACT_ATOMS: atom_id res chain seq x y z
N GLN A 1 -59.45 -44.46 73.49
CA GLN A 1 -59.57 -43.78 72.18
C GLN A 1 -58.75 -42.50 72.11
N THR A 2 -58.64 -41.72 73.19
CA THR A 2 -57.93 -40.43 73.26
C THR A 2 -56.42 -40.48 72.96
N GLN A 3 -55.70 -41.54 73.35
CA GLN A 3 -54.26 -41.64 73.09
C GLN A 3 -53.89 -41.91 71.63
N LEU A 4 -54.75 -42.64 70.90
CA LEU A 4 -54.55 -42.93 69.47
C LEU A 4 -54.75 -41.67 68.61
N GLN A 5 -55.68 -40.81 69.02
CA GLN A 5 -55.95 -39.54 68.35
C GLN A 5 -54.82 -38.54 68.58
N ASP A 6 -54.36 -38.39 69.83
CA ASP A 6 -53.21 -37.54 70.17
C ASP A 6 -51.91 -37.99 69.46
N LEU A 7 -51.71 -39.31 69.27
CA LEU A 7 -50.58 -39.83 68.50
C LEU A 7 -50.68 -39.49 66.99
N ASN A 8 -51.88 -39.61 66.41
CA ASN A 8 -52.11 -39.23 65.01
C ASN A 8 -51.92 -37.73 64.78
N ASP A 9 -52.38 -36.88 65.70
CA ASP A 9 -52.21 -35.43 65.61
C ASP A 9 -50.72 -35.04 65.68
N LYS A 10 -49.97 -35.66 66.60
CA LYS A 10 -48.50 -35.49 66.70
C LYS A 10 -47.78 -35.98 65.44
N TRP A 11 -48.19 -37.11 64.87
CA TRP A 11 -47.63 -37.64 63.63
C TRP A 11 -47.88 -36.71 62.46
N SER A 12 -49.11 -36.20 62.30
CA SER A 12 -49.46 -35.24 61.26
C SER A 12 -48.67 -33.94 61.40
N SER A 13 -48.54 -33.41 62.62
CA SER A 13 -47.71 -32.23 62.91
C SER A 13 -46.24 -32.45 62.55
N LEU A 14 -45.67 -33.62 62.89
CA LEU A 14 -44.30 -33.97 62.53
C LEU A 14 -44.10 -34.07 61.00
N GLN A 15 -45.08 -34.65 60.28
CA GLN A 15 -45.04 -34.72 58.81
C GLN A 15 -45.06 -33.30 58.20
N GLN A 16 -45.91 -32.42 58.72
CA GLN A 16 -45.96 -31.02 58.28
C GLN A 16 -44.63 -30.30 58.55
N LEU A 17 -44.09 -30.38 59.76
CA LEU A 17 -42.80 -29.78 60.13
C LEU A 17 -41.64 -30.31 59.27
N THR A 18 -41.64 -31.61 58.96
CA THR A 18 -40.63 -32.21 58.08
C THR A 18 -40.75 -31.67 56.65
N GLN A 19 -41.97 -31.54 56.14
CA GLN A 19 -42.23 -31.02 54.80
C GLN A 19 -41.87 -29.53 54.68
N GLU A 20 -42.22 -28.72 55.68
CA GLU A 20 -41.84 -27.31 55.76
C GLU A 20 -40.31 -27.17 55.78
N ARG A 21 -39.62 -27.97 56.59
CA ARG A 21 -38.16 -27.97 56.66
C ARG A 21 -37.50 -28.41 55.35
N ALA A 22 -38.04 -29.42 54.68
CA ALA A 22 -37.56 -29.84 53.36
C ALA A 22 -37.71 -28.72 52.32
N THR A 23 -38.83 -28.00 52.35
CA THR A 23 -39.10 -26.87 51.45
C THR A 23 -38.14 -25.72 51.72
N GLN A 24 -37.90 -25.36 52.99
CA GLN A 24 -36.93 -24.33 53.39
C GLN A 24 -35.50 -24.69 52.98
N LEU A 25 -35.09 -25.95 53.17
CA LEU A 25 -33.76 -26.41 52.76
C LEU A 25 -33.59 -26.38 51.23
N GLY A 26 -34.62 -26.79 50.47
CA GLY A 26 -34.61 -26.71 49.01
C GLY A 26 -34.49 -25.26 48.52
N SER A 27 -35.26 -24.36 49.11
CA SER A 27 -35.22 -22.91 48.88
C SER A 27 -33.83 -22.32 49.15
N ALA A 28 -33.25 -22.62 50.32
CA ALA A 28 -31.92 -22.14 50.69
C ALA A 28 -30.83 -22.68 49.76
N HIS A 29 -30.93 -23.96 49.37
CA HIS A 29 -29.99 -24.58 48.43
C HIS A 29 -30.03 -23.90 47.06
N GLU A 30 -31.21 -23.50 46.58
CA GLU A 30 -31.36 -22.84 45.28
C GLU A 30 -30.69 -21.47 45.24
N VAL A 31 -30.90 -20.66 46.28
CA VAL A 31 -30.25 -19.34 46.43
C VAL A 31 -28.73 -19.49 46.55
N GLN A 32 -28.25 -20.46 47.36
CA GLN A 32 -26.82 -20.73 47.52
C GLN A 32 -26.17 -21.17 46.21
N ARG A 33 -26.85 -22.01 45.42
CA ARG A 33 -26.37 -22.41 44.09
C ARG A 33 -26.24 -21.21 43.17
N PHE A 34 -27.25 -20.32 43.15
CA PHE A 34 -27.16 -19.09 42.37
C PHE A 34 -25.96 -18.23 42.79
N HIS A 35 -25.74 -18.04 44.09
CA HIS A 35 -24.58 -17.27 44.58
C HIS A 35 -23.25 -17.87 44.11
N ARG A 36 -23.10 -19.19 44.20
CA ARG A 36 -21.90 -19.88 43.73
C ARG A 36 -21.73 -19.73 42.21
N ASP A 37 -22.79 -19.94 41.43
CA ASP A 37 -22.73 -19.82 39.98
C ASP A 37 -22.40 -18.37 39.53
N VAL A 38 -22.83 -17.36 40.29
CA VAL A 38 -22.42 -15.96 40.12
C VAL A 38 -20.92 -15.81 40.40
N ASP A 39 -20.44 -16.27 41.55
CA ASP A 39 -19.04 -16.11 41.95
C ASP A 39 -18.09 -16.83 40.97
N GLU A 40 -18.43 -18.04 40.52
CA GLU A 40 -17.69 -18.75 39.46
C GLU A 40 -17.66 -17.98 38.13
N THR A 41 -18.77 -17.31 37.78
CA THR A 41 -18.83 -16.51 36.55
C THR A 41 -18.05 -15.21 36.69
N LYS A 42 -18.01 -14.60 37.88
CA LYS A 42 -17.17 -13.44 38.18
C LYS A 42 -15.68 -13.77 38.07
N ASP A 43 -15.25 -14.92 38.60
CA ASP A 43 -13.87 -15.39 38.45
C ASP A 43 -13.49 -15.52 36.97
N TRP A 44 -14.40 -16.05 36.15
CA TRP A 44 -14.20 -16.16 34.69
C TRP A 44 -14.16 -14.79 33.99
N ILE A 45 -15.01 -13.84 34.40
CA ILE A 45 -14.96 -12.45 33.93
C ILE A 45 -13.62 -11.81 34.27
N GLN A 46 -13.13 -11.97 35.49
CA GLN A 46 -11.85 -11.41 35.93
C GLN A 46 -10.68 -11.99 35.13
N GLU A 47 -10.66 -13.30 34.88
CA GLU A 47 -9.65 -13.94 34.03
C GLU A 47 -9.60 -13.32 32.62
N LYS A 48 -10.77 -13.04 32.03
CA LYS A 48 -10.87 -12.40 30.71
C LYS A 48 -10.51 -10.92 30.74
N ASP A 49 -10.84 -10.22 31.82
CA ASP A 49 -10.43 -8.82 32.00
C ASP A 49 -8.90 -8.70 32.09
N GLU A 50 -8.26 -9.61 32.83
CA GLU A 50 -6.81 -9.69 32.94
C GLU A 50 -6.14 -9.98 31.58
N ALA A 51 -6.74 -10.85 30.77
CA ALA A 51 -6.27 -11.12 29.41
C ALA A 51 -6.35 -9.89 28.49
N LEU A 52 -7.21 -8.91 28.79
CA LEU A 52 -7.36 -7.65 28.06
C LEU A 52 -6.43 -6.53 28.57
N ASN A 53 -5.69 -6.72 29.66
CA ASN A 53 -4.74 -5.72 30.20
C ASN A 53 -3.46 -5.56 29.35
N ASN A 54 -3.34 -6.29 28.24
CA ASN A 54 -2.22 -6.14 27.32
C ASN A 54 -2.51 -5.02 26.32
N ASP A 55 -1.69 -3.97 26.28
CA ASP A 55 -1.81 -2.86 25.32
C ASP A 55 -1.06 -3.07 23.99
N ASP A 56 -0.47 -4.25 23.76
CA ASP A 56 0.20 -4.58 22.50
C ASP A 56 -0.80 -4.59 21.34
N LEU A 57 -0.49 -3.77 20.33
CA LEU A 57 -1.26 -3.62 19.09
C LEU A 57 -0.53 -4.18 17.87
N GLY A 58 0.66 -4.77 18.03
CA GLY A 58 1.49 -5.26 16.92
C GLY A 58 2.26 -4.14 16.21
N LYS A 59 3.34 -4.53 15.51
CA LYS A 59 4.28 -3.61 14.84
C LYS A 59 4.46 -3.87 13.35
N ASP A 60 3.78 -4.89 12.84
CA ASP A 60 3.79 -5.31 11.45
C ASP A 60 2.50 -6.09 11.15
N LEU A 61 2.14 -6.22 9.87
CA LEU A 61 0.87 -6.81 9.46
C LEU A 61 0.67 -8.24 10.01
N ARG A 62 1.74 -9.03 10.08
CA ARG A 62 1.69 -10.42 10.56
C ARG A 62 1.39 -10.47 12.06
N THR A 63 2.04 -9.62 12.85
CA THR A 63 1.83 -9.55 14.30
C THR A 63 0.43 -9.05 14.63
N VAL A 64 -0.06 -7.99 13.96
CA VAL A 64 -1.44 -7.50 14.16
C VAL A 64 -2.47 -8.58 13.83
N GLN A 65 -2.32 -9.27 12.69
CA GLN A 65 -3.23 -10.36 12.32
C GLN A 65 -3.23 -11.51 13.34
N ALA A 66 -2.08 -11.82 13.95
CA ALA A 66 -2.02 -12.82 15.01
C ALA A 66 -2.76 -12.36 16.28
N LEU A 67 -2.63 -11.08 16.64
CA LEU A 67 -3.35 -10.48 17.77
C LEU A 67 -4.86 -10.43 17.51
N GLN A 68 -5.30 -10.10 16.30
CA GLN A 68 -6.71 -10.14 15.89
C GLN A 68 -7.29 -11.55 16.04
N ARG A 69 -6.61 -12.58 15.53
CA ARG A 69 -7.07 -13.99 15.72
C ARG A 69 -7.15 -14.39 17.19
N LYS A 70 -6.21 -13.93 18.01
CA LYS A 70 -6.25 -14.16 19.47
C LYS A 70 -7.46 -13.46 20.08
N HIS A 71 -7.75 -12.24 19.65
CA HIS A 71 -8.91 -11.47 20.11
C HIS A 71 -10.24 -12.10 19.67
N GLU A 72 -10.34 -12.61 18.44
CA GLU A 72 -11.50 -13.40 17.99
C GLU A 72 -11.74 -14.63 18.87
N GLY A 73 -10.66 -15.25 19.38
CA GLY A 73 -10.76 -16.30 20.40
C GLY A 73 -11.43 -15.82 21.68
N LEU A 74 -10.99 -14.68 22.19
CA LEU A 74 -11.58 -14.02 23.35
C LEU A 74 -13.05 -13.63 23.11
N GLU A 75 -13.41 -13.13 21.91
CA GLU A 75 -14.80 -12.80 21.57
C GLU A 75 -15.73 -14.04 21.60
N ARG A 76 -15.24 -15.23 21.24
CA ARG A 76 -16.02 -16.47 21.38
C ARG A 76 -16.24 -16.83 22.85
N ASP A 77 -15.23 -16.65 23.69
CA ASP A 77 -15.35 -16.86 25.14
C ASP A 77 -16.35 -15.86 25.74
N LEU A 78 -16.31 -14.60 25.30
CA LEU A 78 -17.27 -13.57 25.70
C LEU A 78 -18.70 -13.93 25.28
N ALA A 79 -18.91 -14.49 24.08
CA ALA A 79 -20.25 -14.92 23.67
C ALA A 79 -20.82 -15.99 24.63
N ALA A 80 -20.00 -16.96 25.04
CA ALA A 80 -20.39 -17.98 26.01
C ALA A 80 -20.66 -17.38 27.42
N LEU A 81 -19.82 -16.43 27.86
CA LEU A 81 -20.04 -15.67 29.09
C LEU A 81 -21.36 -14.89 29.04
N GLY A 82 -21.66 -14.20 27.94
CA GLY A 82 -22.90 -13.45 27.76
C GLY A 82 -24.16 -14.32 27.85
N ASP A 83 -24.10 -15.54 27.31
CA ASP A 83 -25.19 -16.52 27.47
C ASP A 83 -25.34 -16.99 28.92
N LYS A 84 -24.22 -17.20 29.64
CA LYS A 84 -24.24 -17.54 31.07
C LYS A 84 -24.80 -16.40 31.93
N ILE A 85 -24.44 -15.15 31.66
CA ILE A 85 -24.99 -13.97 32.32
C ILE A 85 -26.51 -13.89 32.13
N ARG A 86 -27.01 -14.10 30.91
CA ARG A 86 -28.45 -14.12 30.62
C ARG A 86 -29.19 -15.19 31.44
N GLN A 87 -28.61 -16.39 31.56
CA GLN A 87 -29.18 -17.46 32.39
C GLN A 87 -29.18 -17.11 33.89
N LEU A 88 -28.13 -16.43 34.37
CA LEU A 88 -28.05 -15.95 35.75
C LEU A 88 -29.09 -14.86 36.01
N ASP A 89 -29.34 -13.95 35.05
CA ASP A 89 -30.39 -12.94 35.14
C ASP A 89 -31.78 -13.56 35.24
N GLU A 90 -32.10 -14.54 34.39
CA GLU A 90 -33.36 -15.28 34.44
C GLU A 90 -33.53 -15.98 35.80
N THR A 91 -32.46 -16.57 36.31
CA THR A 91 -32.45 -17.23 37.62
C THR A 91 -32.65 -16.23 38.75
N ALA A 92 -31.93 -15.10 38.74
CA ALA A 92 -32.06 -14.03 39.73
C ALA A 92 -33.48 -13.47 39.77
N ASN A 93 -34.06 -13.16 38.60
CA ASN A 93 -35.42 -12.66 38.47
C ASN A 93 -36.46 -13.61 39.07
N ARG A 94 -36.30 -14.92 38.83
CA ARG A 94 -37.16 -15.94 39.42
C ARG A 94 -36.97 -16.01 40.94
N LEU A 95 -35.73 -16.05 41.43
CA LEU A 95 -35.43 -16.13 42.86
C LEU A 95 -35.93 -14.92 43.64
N MET A 96 -35.88 -13.72 43.06
CA MET A 96 -36.44 -12.51 43.69
C MET A 96 -37.96 -12.59 43.86
N GLN A 97 -38.67 -13.32 42.97
CA GLN A 97 -40.11 -13.53 43.08
C GLN A 97 -40.45 -14.66 44.05
N THR A 98 -39.67 -15.75 44.05
CA THR A 98 -39.96 -16.95 44.86
C THR A 98 -39.40 -16.88 46.28
N HIS A 99 -38.38 -16.05 46.51
CA HIS A 99 -37.69 -15.87 47.80
C HIS A 99 -37.52 -14.39 48.16
N PRO A 100 -38.61 -13.68 48.51
CA PRO A 100 -38.56 -12.25 48.86
C PRO A 100 -37.57 -11.92 49.98
N GLU A 101 -37.31 -12.88 50.88
CA GLU A 101 -36.37 -12.75 52.00
C GLU A 101 -34.91 -12.61 51.57
N THR A 102 -34.52 -13.14 50.40
CA THR A 102 -33.16 -12.98 49.85
C THR A 102 -33.11 -12.05 48.63
N ALA A 103 -34.25 -11.51 48.20
CA ALA A 103 -34.37 -10.75 46.96
C ALA A 103 -33.38 -9.57 46.87
N GLU A 104 -33.17 -8.83 47.97
CA GLU A 104 -32.21 -7.71 48.00
C GLU A 104 -30.77 -8.18 47.74
N GLN A 105 -30.36 -9.29 48.35
CA GLN A 105 -29.02 -9.86 48.16
C GLN A 105 -28.85 -10.44 46.75
N THR A 106 -29.87 -11.15 46.26
CA THR A 106 -29.92 -11.67 44.89
C THR A 106 -29.80 -10.55 43.87
N TYR A 107 -30.55 -9.46 44.07
CA TYR A 107 -30.49 -8.27 43.22
C TYR A 107 -29.11 -7.61 43.27
N ALA A 108 -28.50 -7.46 44.45
CA ALA A 108 -27.18 -6.87 44.59
C ALA A 108 -26.11 -7.65 43.82
N LYS A 109 -26.09 -8.99 43.93
CA LYS A 109 -25.19 -9.87 43.17
C LYS A 109 -25.46 -9.82 41.66
N GLN A 110 -26.73 -9.83 41.26
CA GLN A 110 -27.11 -9.69 39.86
C GLN A 110 -26.60 -8.36 39.28
N ARG A 111 -26.76 -7.26 40.01
CA ARG A 111 -26.30 -5.95 39.57
C ARG A 111 -24.78 -5.90 39.43
N GLU A 112 -24.05 -6.42 40.41
CA GLU A 112 -22.58 -6.45 40.41
C GLU A 112 -22.01 -7.19 39.19
N ILE A 113 -22.49 -8.41 38.93
CA ILE A 113 -21.98 -9.19 37.79
C ILE A 113 -22.33 -8.53 36.44
N ASN A 114 -23.48 -7.86 36.33
CA ASN A 114 -23.86 -7.11 35.14
C ASN A 114 -23.01 -5.85 34.93
N GLU A 115 -22.63 -5.15 36.00
CA GLU A 115 -21.71 -4.02 35.95
C GLU A 115 -20.31 -4.46 35.48
N GLU A 116 -19.78 -5.57 36.01
CA GLU A 116 -18.50 -6.15 35.58
C GLU A 116 -18.55 -6.63 34.12
N TRP A 117 -19.63 -7.32 33.73
CA TRP A 117 -19.86 -7.77 32.34
C TRP A 117 -19.90 -6.59 31.35
N THR A 118 -20.56 -5.50 31.72
CA THR A 118 -20.64 -4.28 30.90
C THR A 118 -19.25 -3.67 30.69
N GLN A 119 -18.45 -3.59 31.76
CA GLN A 119 -17.08 -3.06 31.69
C GLN A 119 -16.18 -3.94 30.83
N LEU A 120 -16.23 -5.27 31.02
CA LEU A 120 -15.44 -6.23 30.24
C LEU A 120 -15.78 -6.14 28.75
N THR A 121 -17.07 -6.06 28.41
CA THR A 121 -17.54 -5.94 27.03
C THR A 121 -17.07 -4.63 26.40
N ALA A 122 -17.16 -3.50 27.12
CA ALA A 122 -16.68 -2.21 26.64
C ALA A 122 -15.16 -2.22 26.38
N LYS A 123 -14.38 -2.83 27.28
CA LYS A 123 -12.93 -2.98 27.15
C LYS A 123 -12.55 -3.87 25.97
N ALA A 124 -13.25 -4.97 25.77
CA ALA A 124 -13.04 -5.87 24.64
C ALA A 124 -13.32 -5.16 23.30
N ASN A 125 -14.44 -4.44 23.20
CA ASN A 125 -14.79 -3.65 22.01
C ASN A 125 -13.75 -2.55 21.74
N SER A 126 -13.32 -1.81 22.77
CA SER A 126 -12.26 -0.80 22.61
C SER A 126 -10.95 -1.41 22.11
N ARG A 127 -10.57 -2.59 22.62
CA ARG A 127 -9.39 -3.31 22.13
C ARG A 127 -9.56 -3.75 20.66
N LYS A 128 -10.74 -4.22 20.28
CA LYS A 128 -11.05 -4.59 18.89
C LYS A 128 -10.84 -3.40 17.94
N GLU A 129 -11.40 -2.25 18.27
CA GLU A 129 -11.25 -1.02 17.49
C GLU A 129 -9.77 -0.64 17.34
N LYS A 130 -9.00 -0.62 18.43
CA LYS A 130 -7.55 -0.34 18.39
C LYS A 130 -6.77 -1.35 17.53
N LEU A 131 -7.15 -2.62 17.54
CA LEU A 131 -6.51 -3.66 16.71
C LEU A 131 -6.89 -3.53 15.22
N LEU A 132 -8.07 -3.01 14.91
CA LEU A 132 -8.47 -2.68 13.54
C LEU A 132 -7.70 -1.47 13.03
N ASP A 133 -7.63 -0.39 13.82
CA ASP A 133 -6.84 0.80 13.50
C ASP A 133 -5.36 0.44 13.28
N SER A 134 -4.77 -0.34 14.18
CA SER A 134 -3.39 -0.82 14.02
C SER A 134 -3.20 -1.65 12.74
N TYR A 135 -4.18 -2.47 12.37
CA TYR A 135 -4.10 -3.27 11.14
C TYR A 135 -4.09 -2.37 9.91
N ASP A 136 -4.99 -1.38 9.86
CA ASP A 136 -5.07 -0.42 8.77
C ASP A 136 -3.79 0.41 8.65
N LEU A 137 -3.21 0.86 9.78
CA LEU A 137 -1.91 1.52 9.78
C LEU A 137 -0.80 0.62 9.23
N GLN A 138 -0.69 -0.62 9.71
CA GLN A 138 0.39 -1.52 9.28
C GLN A 138 0.26 -1.90 7.80
N ARG A 139 -0.97 -2.01 7.29
CA ARG A 139 -1.23 -2.17 5.86
C ARG A 139 -0.78 -0.93 5.08
N TYR A 140 -1.19 0.26 5.50
CA TYR A 140 -0.80 1.54 4.89
C TYR A 140 0.73 1.70 4.85
N LEU A 141 1.42 1.41 5.95
CA LEU A 141 2.88 1.47 6.03
C LEU A 141 3.58 0.39 5.19
N SER A 142 2.93 -0.73 4.92
CA SER A 142 3.43 -1.74 3.97
C SER A 142 3.38 -1.20 2.55
N ASP A 143 2.22 -0.69 2.14
CA ASP A 143 2.03 -0.10 0.81
C ASP A 143 3.01 1.06 0.58
N TYR A 144 3.20 1.93 1.58
CA TYR A 144 4.20 3.00 1.54
C TYR A 144 5.62 2.48 1.27
N ARG A 145 6.06 1.45 2.00
CA ARG A 145 7.42 0.88 1.85
C ARG A 145 7.62 0.28 0.46
N ASP A 146 6.62 -0.42 -0.05
CA ASP A 146 6.67 -1.06 -1.37
C ASP A 146 6.69 -0.02 -2.50
N LEU A 147 5.89 1.05 -2.37
CA LEU A 147 5.86 2.16 -3.32
C LEU A 147 7.16 2.96 -3.30
N MET A 148 7.69 3.31 -2.12
CA MET A 148 8.97 4.02 -2.00
C MET A 148 10.14 3.20 -2.53
N SER A 149 10.19 1.90 -2.24
CA SER A 149 11.20 0.99 -2.78
C SER A 149 11.20 1.00 -4.32
N TRP A 150 10.01 0.96 -4.91
CA TRP A 150 9.87 1.05 -6.36
C TRP A 150 10.29 2.42 -6.91
N ILE A 151 9.87 3.53 -6.29
CA ILE A 151 10.32 4.87 -6.71
C ILE A 151 11.84 4.94 -6.70
N ASN A 152 12.48 4.49 -5.62
CA ASN A 152 13.94 4.51 -5.51
C ASN A 152 14.62 3.62 -6.57
N SER A 153 14.05 2.45 -6.87
CA SER A 153 14.55 1.59 -7.94
C SER A 153 14.46 2.29 -9.30
N MET A 154 13.34 2.95 -9.59
CA MET A 154 13.12 3.66 -10.85
C MET A 154 14.04 4.87 -10.97
N MET A 155 14.18 5.65 -9.88
CA MET A 155 15.14 6.74 -9.79
C MET A 155 16.56 6.28 -10.13
N GLY A 156 16.98 5.11 -9.64
CA GLY A 156 18.29 4.54 -9.96
C GLY A 156 18.47 4.20 -11.44
N LEU A 157 17.41 3.78 -12.15
CA LEU A 157 17.46 3.50 -13.59
C LEU A 157 17.55 4.77 -14.42
N VAL A 158 16.79 5.79 -14.03
CA VAL A 158 16.66 7.07 -14.75
C VAL A 158 17.88 7.95 -14.57
N SER A 159 18.51 7.90 -13.40
CA SER A 159 19.67 8.73 -13.06
C SER A 159 21.00 8.21 -13.64
N SER A 160 20.96 7.34 -14.65
CA SER A 160 22.19 6.90 -15.33
C SER A 160 22.79 8.02 -16.17
N ASP A 161 24.10 8.24 -16.06
CA ASP A 161 24.84 9.22 -16.86
C ASP A 161 25.34 8.64 -18.21
N GLU A 162 25.08 7.36 -18.49
CA GLU A 162 25.61 6.69 -19.68
C GLU A 162 25.00 7.28 -20.97
N LEU A 163 25.83 7.76 -21.88
CA LEU A 163 25.44 8.26 -23.20
C LEU A 163 26.19 7.48 -24.28
N ALA A 164 25.54 7.27 -25.43
CA ALA A 164 26.16 6.58 -26.53
C ALA A 164 27.10 7.49 -27.32
N SER A 165 28.09 6.87 -27.96
CA SER A 165 29.07 7.53 -28.84
C SER A 165 28.80 7.32 -30.32
N ASP A 166 27.66 6.72 -30.67
CA ASP A 166 27.22 6.49 -32.04
C ASP A 166 25.69 6.52 -32.14
N VAL A 167 25.18 6.64 -33.36
CA VAL A 167 23.73 6.75 -33.63
C VAL A 167 23.00 5.49 -33.17
N THR A 168 23.51 4.31 -33.52
CA THR A 168 22.89 3.02 -33.17
C THR A 168 22.75 2.83 -31.66
N GLY A 169 23.78 3.18 -30.89
CA GLY A 169 23.76 3.12 -29.44
C GLY A 169 22.83 4.17 -28.83
N ALA A 170 22.76 5.38 -29.41
CA ALA A 170 21.85 6.43 -28.94
C ALA A 170 20.39 6.03 -29.18
N GLU A 171 20.09 5.49 -30.37
CA GLU A 171 18.79 4.90 -30.71
C GLU A 171 18.45 3.74 -29.76
N ALA A 172 19.39 2.84 -29.47
CA ALA A 172 19.18 1.73 -28.55
C ALA A 172 18.95 2.19 -27.09
N LEU A 173 19.62 3.25 -26.62
CA LEU A 173 19.38 3.83 -25.30
C LEU A 173 18.00 4.50 -25.24
N LEU A 174 17.59 5.21 -26.29
CA LEU A 174 16.25 5.77 -26.42
C LEU A 174 15.18 4.69 -26.51
N GLU A 175 15.44 3.61 -27.24
CA GLU A 175 14.57 2.46 -27.34
C GLU A 175 14.51 1.69 -26.02
N ARG A 176 15.60 1.57 -25.27
CA ARG A 176 15.61 0.99 -23.91
C ARG A 176 14.87 1.87 -22.92
N HIS A 177 15.00 3.19 -22.99
CA HIS A 177 14.19 4.12 -22.20
C HIS A 177 12.70 4.04 -22.58
N GLN A 178 12.38 3.76 -23.85
CA GLN A 178 11.01 3.48 -24.31
C GLN A 178 10.53 2.06 -24.00
N SER A 179 11.45 1.10 -23.91
CA SER A 179 11.18 -0.30 -23.60
C SER A 179 11.09 -0.54 -22.10
N HIS A 180 11.74 0.25 -21.25
CA HIS A 180 11.38 0.31 -19.82
C HIS A 180 9.91 0.69 -19.66
N ARG A 181 9.44 1.63 -20.51
CA ARG A 181 8.02 1.93 -20.67
C ARG A 181 7.21 0.72 -21.15
N ALA A 182 7.69 -0.04 -22.13
CA ALA A 182 6.99 -1.23 -22.65
C ALA A 182 7.07 -2.51 -21.77
N GLU A 183 8.15 -2.71 -21.01
CA GLU A 183 8.34 -3.82 -20.06
C GLU A 183 7.48 -3.61 -18.81
N ILE A 184 7.19 -2.36 -18.45
CA ILE A 184 6.17 -1.99 -17.47
C ILE A 184 4.75 -2.22 -18.04
N ASP A 185 4.53 -1.99 -19.33
CA ASP A 185 3.27 -2.29 -20.03
C ASP A 185 3.00 -3.82 -20.18
N ALA A 186 4.03 -4.66 -20.22
CA ALA A 186 3.93 -6.06 -20.63
C ALA A 186 3.46 -7.05 -19.52
N HIS A 187 3.32 -6.63 -18.26
CA HIS A 187 2.98 -7.58 -17.18
C HIS A 187 1.49 -7.99 -17.11
N TYR A 188 0.57 -7.30 -17.80
CA TYR A 188 -0.81 -7.78 -18.04
C TYR A 188 -1.37 -7.20 -19.35
N GLY A 189 -1.25 -7.96 -20.44
CA GLY A 189 -1.61 -7.49 -21.79
C GLY A 189 -3.09 -7.19 -22.01
N LEU A 190 -3.36 -6.00 -22.57
CA LEU A 190 -4.50 -5.63 -23.43
C LEU A 190 -4.16 -4.28 -24.14
N PRO A 191 -4.75 -3.94 -25.31
CA PRO A 191 -4.21 -2.93 -26.23
C PRO A 191 -4.71 -1.48 -26.01
N GLN A 192 -3.75 -0.54 -26.09
CA GLN A 192 -3.77 0.82 -26.67
C GLN A 192 -4.92 1.78 -26.34
N GLU A 193 -4.64 2.79 -25.50
CA GLU A 193 -4.34 4.18 -25.94
C GLU A 193 -4.11 5.14 -24.73
N HIS A 194 -2.89 5.69 -24.67
CA HIS A 194 -2.45 6.92 -23.96
C HIS A 194 -2.41 6.99 -22.40
N ARG A 195 -1.18 6.94 -21.81
CA ARG A 195 -0.64 7.73 -20.63
C ARG A 195 0.20 6.98 -19.56
N THR A 196 0.64 5.75 -19.80
CA THR A 196 0.85 4.76 -18.72
C THR A 196 2.29 4.52 -18.26
N GLU A 197 2.68 5.15 -17.15
CA GLU A 197 3.65 4.60 -16.19
C GLU A 197 3.35 5.16 -14.80
N ILE A 198 3.22 6.49 -14.71
CA ILE A 198 2.53 7.18 -13.62
C ILE A 198 1.07 6.74 -13.53
N ASP A 199 0.37 6.59 -14.65
CA ASP A 199 -1.06 6.21 -14.65
C ASP A 199 -1.31 4.72 -14.32
N ALA A 200 -0.34 3.83 -14.58
CA ALA A 200 -0.46 2.38 -14.32
C ALA A 200 -0.42 2.05 -12.82
N ARG A 201 0.45 2.74 -12.06
CA ARG A 201 0.38 2.78 -10.59
C ARG A 201 -0.43 3.95 -10.08
N SER A 202 -0.98 4.83 -10.92
CA SER A 202 -1.85 5.90 -10.42
C SER A 202 -3.02 5.28 -9.69
N GLY A 203 -3.53 4.11 -10.10
CA GLY A 203 -4.50 3.37 -9.30
C GLY A 203 -3.97 2.97 -7.90
N THR A 204 -2.72 2.54 -7.78
CA THR A 204 -2.08 2.14 -6.51
C THR A 204 -1.69 3.32 -5.64
N PHE A 205 -1.12 4.38 -6.22
CA PHE A 205 -0.82 5.65 -5.55
C PHE A 205 -2.11 6.37 -5.15
N GLN A 206 -3.12 6.39 -6.01
CA GLN A 206 -4.44 6.94 -5.70
C GLN A 206 -5.13 6.09 -4.63
N ALA A 207 -5.04 4.77 -4.68
CA ALA A 207 -5.56 3.92 -3.61
C ALA A 207 -4.83 4.17 -2.29
N PHE A 208 -3.50 4.34 -2.32
CA PHE A 208 -2.69 4.73 -1.16
C PHE A 208 -3.09 6.11 -0.61
N GLU A 209 -3.22 7.12 -1.47
CA GLU A 209 -3.64 8.48 -1.11
C GLU A 209 -5.06 8.50 -0.57
N LEU A 210 -6.01 7.83 -1.24
CA LEU A 210 -7.40 7.69 -0.79
C LEU A 210 -7.46 6.99 0.57
N PHE A 211 -6.70 5.92 0.75
CA PHE A 211 -6.67 5.19 2.01
C PHE A 211 -6.07 6.06 3.12
N GLY A 212 -4.95 6.76 2.87
CA GLY A 212 -4.37 7.71 3.80
C GLY A 212 -5.34 8.83 4.18
N HIS A 213 -6.03 9.43 3.21
CA HIS A 213 -7.05 10.45 3.47
C HIS A 213 -8.27 9.91 4.23
N GLN A 214 -8.70 8.67 3.97
CA GLN A 214 -9.76 8.01 4.75
C GLN A 214 -9.36 7.85 6.21
N LEU A 215 -8.13 7.43 6.49
CA LEU A 215 -7.60 7.32 7.86
C LEU A 215 -7.51 8.69 8.55
N LEU A 216 -7.14 9.75 7.83
CA LEU A 216 -7.15 11.10 8.38
C LEU A 216 -8.56 11.59 8.69
N GLN A 217 -9.52 11.34 7.79
CA GLN A 217 -10.92 11.72 7.98
C GLN A 217 -11.59 10.99 9.14
N SER A 218 -11.19 9.73 9.42
CA SER A 218 -11.67 8.98 10.58
C SER A 218 -11.03 9.43 11.90
N GLY A 219 -10.04 10.34 11.87
CA GLY A 219 -9.33 10.78 13.07
C GLY A 219 -8.39 9.71 13.63
N HIS A 220 -7.79 8.89 12.76
CA HIS A 220 -6.91 7.79 13.14
C HIS A 220 -5.77 8.26 14.08
N TYR A 221 -5.42 7.46 15.09
CA TYR A 221 -4.46 7.86 16.13
C TYR A 221 -3.07 8.24 15.59
N ALA A 222 -2.67 7.67 14.46
CA ALA A 222 -1.41 7.93 13.76
C ALA A 222 -1.51 9.01 12.67
N SER A 223 -2.47 9.95 12.78
CA SER A 223 -2.72 10.96 11.74
C SER A 223 -1.47 11.77 11.35
N VAL A 224 -0.61 12.11 12.31
CA VAL A 224 0.64 12.85 12.03
C VAL A 224 1.58 12.03 11.13
N GLU A 225 1.82 10.77 11.48
CA GLU A 225 2.68 9.89 10.67
C GLU A 225 2.08 9.67 9.28
N ILE A 226 0.76 9.43 9.19
CA ILE A 226 0.07 9.22 7.91
C ILE A 226 0.23 10.44 6.99
N GLN A 227 0.06 11.64 7.54
CA GLN A 227 0.23 12.91 6.80
C GLN A 227 1.67 13.06 6.29
N GLU A 228 2.67 12.81 7.14
CA GLU A 228 4.08 12.85 6.72
C GLU A 228 4.38 11.86 5.59
N LYS A 229 3.79 10.65 5.62
CA LYS A 229 3.96 9.66 4.53
C LYS A 229 3.27 10.08 3.24
N LEU A 230 2.11 10.74 3.30
CA LEU A 230 1.44 11.29 2.13
C LEU A 230 2.28 12.38 1.45
N GLU A 231 2.80 13.31 2.24
CA GLU A 231 3.65 14.41 1.76
C GLU A 231 4.94 13.87 1.13
N SER A 232 5.66 13.00 1.85
CA SER A 232 6.88 12.36 1.34
C SER A 232 6.66 11.56 0.06
N MET A 233 5.51 10.89 -0.08
CA MET A 233 5.17 10.13 -1.28
C MET A 233 4.93 11.06 -2.47
N SER A 234 4.22 12.18 -2.23
CA SER A 234 3.94 13.18 -3.26
C SER A 234 5.24 13.80 -3.78
N GLU A 235 6.14 14.19 -2.88
CA GLU A 235 7.45 14.75 -3.24
C GLU A 235 8.29 13.75 -4.04
N ALA A 236 8.42 12.50 -3.55
CA ALA A 236 9.20 11.47 -4.24
C ALA A 236 8.69 11.18 -5.66
N ARG A 237 7.36 11.21 -5.86
CA ARG A 237 6.73 11.04 -7.18
C ARG A 237 7.02 12.23 -8.11
N GLN A 238 6.98 13.45 -7.60
CA GLN A 238 7.30 14.64 -8.39
C GLN A 238 8.76 14.65 -8.84
N GLU A 239 9.68 14.24 -7.96
CA GLU A 239 11.10 14.16 -8.31
C GLU A 239 11.39 13.07 -9.33
N LEU A 240 10.71 11.91 -9.24
CA LEU A 240 10.82 10.86 -10.26
C LEU A 240 10.37 11.35 -11.65
N GLU A 241 9.23 12.05 -11.73
CA GLU A 241 8.74 12.58 -12.99
C GLU A 241 9.70 13.61 -13.60
N LYS A 242 10.24 14.51 -12.77
CA LYS A 242 11.25 15.49 -13.22
C LYS A 242 12.50 14.81 -13.76
N ALA A 243 13.04 13.84 -13.01
CA ALA A 243 14.23 13.10 -13.42
C ALA A 243 14.01 12.35 -14.73
N TRP A 244 12.82 11.76 -14.89
CA TRP A 244 12.44 11.02 -16.09
C TRP A 244 12.42 11.92 -17.33
N ILE A 245 11.73 13.06 -17.25
CA ILE A 245 11.66 14.04 -18.35
C ILE A 245 13.07 14.55 -18.70
N ALA A 246 13.88 14.86 -17.69
CA ALA A 246 15.25 15.33 -17.90
C ALA A 246 16.10 14.27 -18.61
N ARG A 247 16.01 13.00 -18.21
CA ARG A 247 16.75 11.90 -18.83
C ARG A 247 16.37 11.70 -20.29
N ARG A 248 15.06 11.77 -20.59
CA ARG A 248 14.58 11.66 -21.98
C ARG A 248 15.17 12.78 -22.85
N MET A 249 15.12 14.02 -22.36
CA MET A 249 15.67 15.18 -23.07
C MET A 249 17.17 15.00 -23.34
N GLN A 250 17.94 14.49 -22.38
CA GLN A 250 19.37 14.20 -22.58
C GLN A 250 19.62 13.13 -23.64
N LEU A 251 18.82 12.06 -23.67
CA LEU A 251 18.97 10.99 -24.66
C LEU A 251 18.59 11.45 -26.07
N ASP A 252 17.54 12.27 -26.20
CA ASP A 252 17.14 12.86 -27.50
C ASP A 252 18.25 13.80 -28.02
N GLN A 253 18.77 14.68 -27.15
CA GLN A 253 19.95 15.51 -27.45
C GLN A 253 21.16 14.66 -27.87
N CYS A 254 21.42 13.55 -27.18
CA CYS A 254 22.53 12.66 -27.50
C CYS A 254 22.39 12.08 -28.91
N LEU A 255 21.19 11.61 -29.28
CA LEU A 255 20.93 11.14 -30.63
C LEU A 255 21.14 12.23 -31.68
N GLU A 256 20.62 13.44 -31.45
CA GLU A 256 20.80 14.58 -32.35
C GLU A 256 22.29 14.90 -32.58
N LEU A 257 23.10 14.88 -31.51
CA LEU A 257 24.54 15.08 -31.61
C LEU A 257 25.23 13.95 -32.40
N GLN A 258 24.87 12.68 -32.17
CA GLN A 258 25.47 11.57 -32.91
C GLN A 258 25.10 11.58 -34.39
N LEU A 259 23.87 11.99 -34.72
CA LEU A 259 23.44 12.19 -36.11
C LEU A 259 24.25 13.31 -36.77
N PHE A 260 24.45 14.43 -36.06
CA PHE A 260 25.29 15.53 -36.53
C PHE A 260 26.73 15.08 -36.82
N TYR A 261 27.38 14.36 -35.90
CA TYR A 261 28.75 13.87 -36.13
C TYR A 261 28.84 12.92 -37.32
N ARG A 262 27.91 11.98 -37.46
CA ARG A 262 27.86 11.07 -38.61
C ARG A 262 27.73 11.84 -39.92
N ASP A 263 26.85 12.84 -39.96
CA ASP A 263 26.58 13.58 -41.19
C ASP A 263 27.75 14.52 -41.55
N CYS A 264 28.43 15.10 -40.56
CA CYS A 264 29.71 15.81 -40.74
C CYS A 264 30.80 14.90 -41.32
N GLU A 265 30.99 13.70 -40.75
CA GLU A 265 31.96 12.72 -41.25
C GLU A 265 31.65 12.30 -42.70
N GLN A 266 30.37 12.10 -43.03
CA GLN A 266 29.96 11.81 -44.41
C GLN A 266 30.26 12.96 -45.37
N ALA A 267 30.03 14.21 -44.94
CA ALA A 267 30.36 15.39 -45.74
C ALA A 267 31.88 15.53 -45.95
N GLU A 268 32.69 15.36 -44.91
CA GLU A 268 34.15 15.40 -44.97
C GLU A 268 34.73 14.31 -45.89
N ASN A 269 34.23 13.08 -45.77
CA ASN A 269 34.63 11.97 -46.63
C ASN A 269 34.26 12.22 -48.10
N TRP A 270 33.08 12.78 -48.36
CA TRP A 270 32.65 13.15 -49.71
C TRP A 270 33.55 14.25 -50.30
N MET A 271 33.85 15.30 -49.52
CA MET A 271 34.76 16.38 -49.95
C MET A 271 36.15 15.85 -50.21
N SER A 272 36.72 15.07 -49.28
CA SER A 272 38.06 14.48 -49.40
C SER A 272 38.18 13.56 -50.63
N ALA A 273 37.19 12.71 -50.88
CA ALA A 273 37.17 11.85 -52.06
C ALA A 273 37.12 12.67 -53.36
N ARG A 274 36.43 13.81 -53.33
CA ARG A 274 36.33 14.69 -54.50
C ARG A 274 37.57 15.52 -54.73
N GLU A 275 38.19 16.04 -53.68
CA GLU A 275 39.52 16.67 -53.74
C GLU A 275 40.56 15.71 -54.31
N ALA A 276 40.55 14.45 -53.84
CA ALA A 276 41.44 13.41 -54.36
C ALA A 276 41.17 13.10 -55.85
N PHE A 277 39.90 13.05 -56.27
CA PHE A 277 39.54 12.89 -57.68
C PHE A 277 40.07 14.03 -58.55
N LEU A 278 39.88 15.29 -58.11
CA LEU A 278 40.38 16.47 -58.82
C LEU A 278 41.91 16.52 -58.86
N ALA A 279 42.59 16.07 -57.80
CA ALA A 279 44.05 16.00 -57.73
C ALA A 279 44.65 14.88 -58.59
N ALA A 280 43.93 13.75 -58.74
CA ALA A 280 44.33 12.62 -59.56
C ALA A 280 44.13 12.86 -61.07
N GLU A 281 43.28 13.81 -61.44
CA GLU A 281 43.04 14.25 -62.82
C GLU A 281 44.20 15.16 -63.29
N GLU A 282 45.44 14.66 -63.23
CA GLU A 282 46.50 15.12 -64.13
C GLU A 282 46.13 14.71 -65.56
N VAL A 283 45.14 15.43 -66.13
CA VAL A 283 44.90 15.63 -67.55
C VAL A 283 45.23 14.38 -68.39
N ASP A 284 44.31 13.41 -68.44
CA ASP A 284 44.25 12.45 -69.54
C ASP A 284 43.80 13.17 -70.82
N SER A 285 44.67 14.07 -71.28
CA SER A 285 44.56 14.90 -72.49
C SER A 285 44.56 14.08 -73.78
N LYS A 286 44.57 12.75 -73.70
CA LYS A 286 44.78 11.89 -74.87
C LYS A 286 43.54 11.09 -75.28
N GLY A 287 42.44 11.12 -74.52
CA GLY A 287 41.27 10.27 -74.78
C GLY A 287 39.90 10.95 -74.86
N ASP A 288 39.62 11.97 -74.04
CA ASP A 288 38.27 12.52 -73.92
C ASP A 288 38.03 13.75 -74.81
N ASN A 289 36.94 13.74 -75.60
CA ASN A 289 36.45 14.92 -76.32
C ASN A 289 36.04 16.01 -75.32
N VAL A 290 36.35 17.28 -75.59
CA VAL A 290 36.07 18.44 -74.72
C VAL A 290 34.63 18.47 -74.21
N GLU A 291 33.68 18.05 -75.05
CA GLU A 291 32.26 17.96 -74.69
C GLU A 291 31.97 16.96 -73.56
N ALA A 292 32.71 15.85 -73.49
CA ALA A 292 32.63 14.89 -72.40
C ALA A 292 33.20 15.44 -71.08
N LEU A 293 34.28 16.22 -71.16
CA LEU A 293 34.87 16.92 -70.00
C LEU A 293 33.92 17.99 -69.45
N ILE A 294 33.28 18.76 -70.33
CA ILE A 294 32.25 19.75 -69.94
C ILE A 294 31.09 19.05 -69.23
N LYS A 295 30.57 17.94 -69.78
CA LYS A 295 29.49 17.19 -69.15
C LYS A 295 29.87 16.64 -67.78
N LYS A 296 31.09 16.10 -67.62
CA LYS A 296 31.62 15.64 -66.31
C LYS A 296 31.68 16.79 -65.29
N HIS A 297 32.04 17.99 -65.74
CA HIS A 297 32.07 19.19 -64.89
C HIS A 297 30.66 19.66 -64.51
N GLU A 298 29.70 19.69 -65.45
CA GLU A 298 28.31 20.03 -65.14
C GLU A 298 27.66 19.05 -64.16
N ASP A 299 27.94 17.75 -64.30
CA ASP A 299 27.47 16.74 -63.35
C ASP A 299 28.14 16.90 -61.98
N PHE A 300 29.37 17.40 -61.94
CA PHE A 300 30.05 17.75 -60.71
C PHE A 300 29.43 18.97 -60.03
N ASP A 301 29.15 20.04 -60.76
CA ASP A 301 28.52 21.25 -60.22
C ASP A 301 27.15 20.95 -59.63
N LYS A 302 26.36 20.09 -60.28
CA LYS A 302 25.09 19.61 -59.72
C LYS A 302 25.29 18.87 -58.39
N ALA A 303 26.34 18.05 -58.29
CA ALA A 303 26.66 17.34 -57.06
C ALA A 303 27.15 18.29 -55.94
N ILE A 304 27.95 19.32 -56.27
CA ILE A 304 28.34 20.37 -55.32
C ILE A 304 27.11 21.09 -54.78
N ASN A 305 26.24 21.60 -55.66
CA ASN A 305 25.06 22.37 -55.24
C ASN A 305 24.14 21.54 -54.33
N ALA A 306 23.95 20.25 -54.62
CA ALA A 306 23.17 19.35 -53.77
C ALA A 306 23.83 19.07 -52.40
N HIS A 307 25.15 19.13 -52.30
CA HIS A 307 25.87 18.99 -51.03
C HIS A 307 25.99 20.31 -50.25
N GLU A 308 25.97 21.46 -50.92
CA GLU A 308 25.92 22.79 -50.30
C GLU A 308 24.66 22.95 -49.43
N GLU A 309 23.51 22.51 -49.94
CA GLU A 309 22.26 22.49 -49.16
C GLU A 309 22.36 21.62 -47.90
N LYS A 310 23.04 20.47 -47.98
CA LYS A 310 23.27 19.58 -46.83
C LYS A 310 24.19 20.21 -45.78
N ILE A 311 25.25 20.89 -46.22
CA ILE A 311 26.17 21.60 -45.31
C ILE A 311 25.45 22.77 -44.63
N ALA A 312 24.61 23.51 -45.35
CA ALA A 312 23.79 24.57 -44.78
C ALA A 312 22.78 24.03 -43.74
N ALA A 313 22.21 22.85 -43.99
CA ALA A 313 21.35 22.16 -43.02
C ALA A 313 22.12 21.74 -41.76
N LEU A 314 23.36 21.24 -41.90
CA LEU A 314 24.23 20.91 -40.76
C LEU A 314 24.58 22.14 -39.92
N GLN A 315 24.90 23.27 -40.56
CA GLN A 315 25.15 24.52 -39.86
C GLN A 315 23.93 24.97 -39.06
N THR A 316 22.73 24.88 -39.68
CA THR A 316 21.48 25.24 -39.01
C THR A 316 21.21 24.34 -37.79
N LEU A 317 21.45 23.04 -37.93
CA LEU A 317 21.30 22.08 -36.82
C LEU A 317 22.29 22.40 -35.67
N ALA A 318 23.55 22.69 -35.99
CA ALA A 318 24.56 23.07 -34.99
C ALA A 318 24.15 24.33 -34.21
N ASP A 319 23.66 25.37 -34.91
CA ASP A 319 23.20 26.61 -34.28
C ASP A 319 21.97 26.37 -33.39
N GLN A 320 21.06 25.48 -33.80
CA GLN A 320 19.90 25.07 -32.99
C GLN A 320 20.31 24.33 -31.71
N LEU A 321 21.24 23.39 -31.81
CA LEU A 321 21.77 22.66 -30.65
C LEU A 321 22.42 23.63 -29.64
N MET A 322 23.22 24.58 -30.12
CA MET A 322 23.85 25.60 -29.27
C MET A 322 22.81 26.52 -28.60
N ALA A 323 21.78 26.94 -29.34
CA ALA A 323 20.72 27.80 -28.81
C ALA A 323 19.82 27.09 -27.77
N ALA A 324 19.70 25.76 -27.85
CA ALA A 324 18.90 24.94 -26.93
C ALA A 324 19.64 24.53 -25.65
N GLU A 325 20.80 25.14 -25.34
CA GLU A 325 21.67 24.78 -24.21
C GLU A 325 21.98 23.27 -24.16
N HIS A 326 22.28 22.69 -25.32
CA HIS A 326 22.59 21.27 -25.44
C HIS A 326 23.65 20.81 -24.41
N TYR A 327 23.50 19.60 -23.85
CA TYR A 327 24.38 19.13 -22.76
C TYR A 327 25.88 19.17 -23.09
N ALA A 328 26.22 19.03 -24.38
CA ALA A 328 27.59 19.10 -24.90
C ALA A 328 28.04 20.50 -25.38
N ALA A 329 27.24 21.55 -25.17
CA ALA A 329 27.54 22.91 -25.64
C ALA A 329 28.69 23.60 -24.86
N LYS A 330 29.14 23.01 -23.74
CA LYS A 330 30.32 23.51 -23.02
C LYS A 330 31.59 23.20 -23.84
N PRO A 331 32.50 24.17 -24.02
CA PRO A 331 33.76 23.91 -24.72
C PRO A 331 34.57 22.85 -23.96
N ILE A 332 35.21 21.94 -24.70
CA ILE A 332 36.25 21.04 -24.19
C ILE A 332 37.42 21.85 -23.66
#